data_AF-D2TG16-F1
#
_entry.id   AF-D2TG16-F1
#
_cell.length_a   1.000
_cell.length_b   1.000
_cell.length_c   1.000
_cell.angle_alpha   90.00
_cell.angle_beta   90.00
_cell.angle_gamma   90.00
#
_symmetry.space_group_name_H-M   'P 1'
#
loop_
_entity.id
_entity.type
_entity.pdbx_description
1 polymer ?
#
loop_
_entity_poly.entity_id
_entity_poly.type
_entity_poly.pdbx_seq_one_letter_code
_entity_poly.pdbx_strand_id
1 'polypeptide(L)'
;KVFVVTAKPEIVHYASETPAYQRLIEQADYIIPDGTGIVKAARLLGTPLQERVPGIEVMETCLKIAHQEGKRVFLLGATDKVVAKAVHKIQQQYPNSVVAGHHGFASLDDMNVVDEIRAFNPDFIFVGMGYPKQEQWIQHHRQYFEHTCMMGVGGPLE
;
A
#
# COMPACT_ATOMS: atom_id res chain seq x y z
N LYS A 1 8.61 -11.55 0.38
CA LYS A 1 7.40 -10.74 0.10
C LYS A 1 6.80 -10.27 1.41
N VAL A 2 6.24 -9.06 1.44
CA VAL A 2 5.62 -8.47 2.63
C VAL A 2 4.33 -7.79 2.23
N PHE A 3 3.25 -7.98 3.00
CA PHE A 3 1.99 -7.27 2.88
C PHE A 3 1.77 -6.39 4.13
N VAL A 4 1.64 -5.09 3.92
CA VAL A 4 1.42 -4.09 4.97
C VAL A 4 0.03 -3.47 4.84
N VAL A 5 -0.70 -3.42 5.94
CA VAL A 5 -2.01 -2.74 6.07
C VAL A 5 -1.86 -1.52 6.98
N THR A 6 -2.37 -0.37 6.52
CA THR A 6 -2.48 0.85 7.33
C THR A 6 -3.80 0.86 8.10
N ALA A 7 -3.80 0.51 9.38
CA ALA A 7 -5.00 0.57 10.22
C ALA A 7 -5.36 2.03 10.55
N LYS A 8 -6.30 2.57 9.78
CA LYS A 8 -7.01 3.84 10.04
C LYS A 8 -8.39 3.55 10.67
N PRO A 9 -9.03 4.52 11.35
CA PRO A 9 -10.34 4.32 11.97
C PRO A 9 -11.38 3.74 11.02
N GLU A 10 -11.39 4.18 9.77
CA GLU A 10 -12.35 3.72 8.76
C GLU A 10 -12.09 2.27 8.34
N ILE A 11 -10.82 1.86 8.22
CA ILE A 11 -10.43 0.48 7.92
C ILE A 11 -10.79 -0.46 9.07
N VAL A 12 -10.50 -0.05 10.32
CA VAL A 12 -10.83 -0.85 11.51
C VAL A 12 -12.33 -0.96 11.70
N HIS A 13 -13.07 0.13 11.51
CA HIS A 13 -14.52 0.10 11.57
C HIS A 13 -15.12 -0.81 10.49
N TYR A 14 -14.68 -0.67 9.23
CA TYR A 14 -15.14 -1.53 8.15
C TYR A 14 -14.82 -3.01 8.39
N ALA A 15 -13.64 -3.33 8.93
CA ALA A 15 -13.29 -4.70 9.35
C ALA A 15 -14.21 -5.23 10.44
N SER A 16 -14.58 -4.41 11.42
CA SER A 16 -15.49 -4.82 12.50
C SER A 16 -16.90 -5.19 12.00
N GLU A 17 -17.35 -4.57 10.90
CA GLU A 17 -18.67 -4.85 10.29
C GLU A 17 -18.61 -5.91 9.19
N THR A 18 -17.40 -6.21 8.67
CA THR A 18 -17.20 -7.09 7.51
C THR A 18 -16.23 -8.23 7.83
N PRO A 19 -16.72 -9.38 8.34
CA PRO A 19 -15.86 -10.49 8.76
C PRO A 19 -14.92 -11.03 7.67
N ALA A 20 -15.34 -10.96 6.40
CA ALA A 20 -14.50 -11.38 5.29
C ALA A 20 -13.29 -10.44 5.08
N TYR A 21 -13.49 -9.13 5.26
CA TYR A 21 -12.42 -8.15 5.16
C TYR A 21 -11.50 -8.20 6.38
N GLN A 22 -12.04 -8.40 7.59
CA GLN A 22 -11.24 -8.64 8.79
C GLN A 22 -10.28 -9.82 8.58
N ARG A 23 -10.81 -10.98 8.17
CA ARG A 23 -9.99 -12.17 7.88
C ARG A 23 -8.94 -11.92 6.80
N LEU A 24 -9.20 -11.00 5.87
CA LEU A 24 -8.25 -10.65 4.82
C LEU A 24 -7.10 -9.83 5.39
N ILE A 25 -7.37 -8.76 6.15
CA ILE A 25 -6.32 -7.89 6.70
C ILE A 25 -5.51 -8.58 7.80
N GLU A 26 -6.10 -9.56 8.51
CA GLU A 26 -5.39 -10.42 9.47
C GLU A 26 -4.35 -11.34 8.80
N GLN A 27 -4.36 -11.48 7.47
CA GLN A 27 -3.33 -12.20 6.70
C GLN A 27 -2.14 -11.29 6.30
N ALA A 28 -2.18 -10.01 6.66
CA ALA A 28 -1.06 -9.10 6.46
C ALA A 28 0.12 -9.49 7.34
N ASP A 29 1.33 -9.28 6.82
CA ASP A 29 2.56 -9.52 7.58
C ASP A 29 2.75 -8.41 8.64
N TYR A 30 2.28 -7.19 8.34
CA TYR A 30 2.23 -6.07 9.28
C TYR A 30 0.91 -5.30 9.18
N ILE A 31 0.36 -4.94 10.34
CA ILE A 31 -0.75 -4.00 10.48
C ILE A 31 -0.26 -2.82 11.29
N ILE A 32 -0.09 -1.65 10.66
CA ILE A 32 0.49 -0.46 11.30
C ILE A 32 -0.60 0.53 11.73
N PRO A 33 -0.49 1.16 12.92
CA PRO A 33 -1.50 2.08 13.42
C PRO A 33 -1.36 3.48 12.83
N ASP A 34 -2.04 3.74 11.71
CA ASP A 34 -1.93 5.02 10.97
C ASP A 34 -2.82 6.13 11.58
N GLY A 35 -3.88 5.77 12.31
CA GLY A 35 -4.81 6.75 12.89
C GLY A 35 -4.56 7.13 14.34
N THR A 36 -4.59 8.43 14.66
CA THR A 36 -4.63 8.91 16.06
C THR A 36 -5.82 8.29 16.84
N GLY A 37 -6.95 8.08 16.17
CA GLY A 37 -8.11 7.39 16.74
C GLY A 37 -7.81 5.95 17.16
N ILE A 38 -6.98 5.23 16.39
CA ILE A 38 -6.57 3.85 16.69
C ILE A 38 -5.71 3.81 17.94
N VAL A 39 -4.70 4.69 18.04
CA VAL A 39 -3.83 4.78 19.21
C VAL A 39 -4.63 5.11 20.48
N LYS A 40 -5.59 6.05 20.38
CA LYS A 40 -6.49 6.40 21.50
C LYS A 40 -7.39 5.23 21.89
N ALA A 41 -8.01 4.54 20.93
CA ALA A 41 -8.86 3.40 21.19
C ALA A 41 -8.10 2.27 21.89
N ALA A 42 -6.90 1.93 21.41
CA ALA A 42 -6.04 0.92 22.02
C ALA A 42 -5.71 1.26 23.49
N ARG A 43 -5.45 2.53 23.80
CA ARG A 43 -5.24 3.00 25.19
C ARG A 43 -6.50 2.82 26.05
N LEU A 44 -7.68 3.15 25.52
CA LEU A 44 -8.96 2.98 26.23
C LEU A 44 -9.30 1.51 26.50
N LEU A 45 -8.91 0.62 25.59
CA LEU A 45 -9.10 -0.83 25.70
C LEU A 45 -8.07 -1.52 26.61
N GLY A 46 -7.15 -0.77 27.22
CA GLY A 46 -6.12 -1.32 28.11
C GLY A 46 -4.96 -2.01 27.38
N THR A 47 -4.86 -1.85 26.06
CA THR A 47 -3.81 -2.43 25.19
C THR A 47 -3.06 -1.32 24.44
N PRO A 48 -2.36 -0.42 25.14
CA PRO A 48 -1.79 0.77 24.52
C PRO A 48 -0.75 0.41 23.44
N LEU A 49 -0.89 1.03 22.27
CA LEU A 49 0.12 1.02 21.22
C LEU A 49 1.23 2.02 21.55
N GLN A 50 2.47 1.72 21.14
CA GLN A 50 3.62 2.58 21.42
C GLN A 50 3.49 3.96 20.78
N GLU A 51 3.18 3.98 19.48
CA GLU A 51 3.07 5.22 18.72
C GLU A 51 2.12 5.07 17.52
N ARG A 52 1.80 6.22 16.92
CA ARG A 52 1.14 6.30 15.62
C ARG A 52 2.19 6.16 14.53
N VAL A 53 1.93 5.34 13.53
CA VAL A 53 2.81 5.11 12.37
C VAL A 53 2.06 5.51 11.10
N PRO A 54 2.18 6.77 10.64
CA PRO A 54 1.49 7.24 9.44
C PRO A 54 1.95 6.50 8.18
N GLY A 55 1.02 5.99 7.38
CA GLY A 55 1.37 5.21 6.20
C GLY A 55 2.16 6.00 5.16
N ILE A 56 1.95 7.33 5.11
CA ILE A 56 2.71 8.22 4.24
C ILE A 56 4.20 8.27 4.63
N GLU A 57 4.53 8.26 5.92
CA GLU A 57 5.92 8.29 6.41
C GLU A 57 6.63 6.96 6.14
N VAL A 58 5.90 5.84 6.22
CA VAL A 58 6.40 4.53 5.83
C VAL A 58 6.69 4.49 4.33
N MET A 59 5.75 4.97 3.50
CA MET A 59 5.96 5.08 2.04
C MET A 59 7.19 5.94 1.72
N GLU A 60 7.33 7.12 2.32
CA GLU A 60 8.49 7.99 2.14
C GLU A 60 9.80 7.31 2.54
N THR A 61 9.80 6.54 3.62
CA THR A 61 10.97 5.77 4.07
C THR A 61 11.35 4.70 3.05
N CYS A 62 10.37 3.96 2.51
CA CYS A 62 10.59 3.00 1.42
C CYS A 62 11.12 3.69 0.14
N LEU A 63 10.63 4.88 -0.20
CA LEU A 63 11.14 5.65 -1.34
C LEU A 63 12.60 6.10 -1.13
N LYS A 64 12.96 6.50 0.09
CA LYS A 64 14.36 6.82 0.44
C LYS A 64 15.27 5.60 0.31
N ILE A 65 14.83 4.43 0.78
CA ILE A 65 15.56 3.17 0.58
C ILE A 65 15.69 2.87 -0.91
N ALA A 66 14.61 3.03 -1.68
CA ALA A 66 14.64 2.79 -3.12
C ALA A 66 15.61 3.71 -3.85
N HIS A 67 15.70 4.95 -3.43
CA HIS A 67 16.70 5.89 -3.93
C HIS A 67 18.13 5.49 -3.57
N GLN A 68 18.38 5.10 -2.32
CA GLN A 68 19.72 4.75 -1.84
C GLN A 68 20.26 3.48 -2.49
N GLU A 69 19.38 2.50 -2.75
CA GLU A 69 19.76 1.17 -3.22
C GLU A 69 19.41 0.90 -4.70
N GLY A 70 18.87 1.90 -5.42
CA GLY A 70 18.47 1.73 -6.83
C GLY A 70 17.30 0.77 -7.04
N LYS A 71 16.35 0.74 -6.09
CA LYS A 71 15.20 -0.16 -6.10
C LYS A 71 14.08 0.32 -7.01
N ARG A 72 13.19 -0.61 -7.33
CA ARG A 72 12.10 -0.45 -8.28
C ARG A 72 10.78 -0.27 -7.54
N VAL A 73 10.10 0.85 -7.81
CA VAL A 73 8.84 1.24 -7.16
C VAL A 73 7.72 1.26 -8.18
N PHE A 74 6.62 0.59 -7.88
CA PHE A 74 5.42 0.61 -8.70
C PHE A 74 4.26 1.28 -7.95
N LEU A 75 3.57 2.20 -8.61
CA LEU A 75 2.35 2.85 -8.11
C LEU A 75 1.13 2.26 -8.83
N LEU A 76 0.17 1.72 -8.10
CA LEU A 76 -1.07 1.20 -8.68
C LEU A 76 -2.27 1.93 -8.07
N GLY A 77 -3.02 2.69 -8.85
CA GLY A 77 -4.18 3.39 -8.31
C GLY A 77 -4.55 4.66 -9.06
N ALA A 78 -5.56 5.35 -8.54
CA ALA A 78 -6.05 6.61 -9.10
C ALA A 78 -6.33 6.56 -10.62
N THR A 79 -6.32 7.73 -11.27
CA THR A 79 -6.43 7.89 -12.73
C THR A 79 -5.04 7.93 -13.38
N ASP A 80 -4.95 7.67 -14.69
CA ASP A 80 -3.70 7.80 -15.46
C ASP A 80 -3.00 9.13 -15.23
N LYS A 81 -3.77 10.22 -15.22
CA LYS A 81 -3.25 11.58 -15.01
C LYS A 81 -2.65 11.74 -13.61
N VAL A 82 -3.25 11.14 -12.59
CA VAL A 82 -2.78 11.24 -11.20
C VAL A 82 -1.55 10.38 -11.01
N VAL A 83 -1.58 9.10 -11.44
CA VAL A 83 -0.44 8.19 -11.28
C VAL A 83 0.77 8.68 -12.09
N ALA A 84 0.59 9.19 -13.31
CA ALA A 84 1.70 9.75 -14.10
C ALA A 84 2.35 10.96 -13.43
N LYS A 85 1.56 11.84 -12.79
CA LYS A 85 2.09 12.95 -12.00
C LYS A 85 2.86 12.46 -10.77
N ALA A 86 2.34 11.46 -10.07
CA ALA A 86 3.00 10.87 -8.90
C ALA A 86 4.33 10.23 -9.29
N VAL A 87 4.37 9.43 -10.36
CA VAL A 87 5.60 8.83 -10.92
C VAL A 87 6.62 9.93 -11.23
N HIS A 88 6.21 10.99 -11.94
CA HIS A 88 7.12 12.09 -12.27
C HIS A 88 7.67 12.80 -11.03
N LYS A 89 6.82 13.11 -10.06
CA LYS A 89 7.22 13.77 -8.80
C LYS A 89 8.19 12.91 -7.98
N ILE A 90 7.90 11.62 -7.84
CA ILE A 90 8.77 10.68 -7.12
C ILE A 90 10.10 10.53 -7.86
N GLN A 91 10.09 10.38 -9.18
CA GLN A 91 11.32 10.27 -9.97
C GLN A 91 12.20 11.54 -9.84
N GLN A 92 11.61 12.74 -9.77
CA GLN A 92 12.35 13.97 -9.52
C GLN A 92 12.96 14.04 -8.12
N GLN A 93 12.20 13.61 -7.11
CA GLN A 93 12.64 13.65 -5.71
C GLN A 93 13.65 12.54 -5.38
N TYR A 94 13.56 11.41 -6.06
CA TYR A 94 14.34 10.20 -5.81
C TYR A 94 14.98 9.68 -7.11
N PRO A 95 15.92 10.41 -7.73
CA PRO A 95 16.36 10.16 -9.11
C PRO A 95 17.04 8.81 -9.36
N ASN A 96 17.61 8.19 -8.32
CA ASN A 96 18.22 6.86 -8.42
C ASN A 96 17.23 5.70 -8.34
N SER A 97 15.98 5.92 -7.91
CA SER A 97 14.97 4.86 -7.95
C SER A 97 14.43 4.71 -9.37
N VAL A 98 13.90 3.53 -9.67
CA VAL A 98 13.19 3.28 -10.94
C VAL A 98 11.70 3.25 -10.61
N VAL A 99 10.93 4.18 -11.15
CA VAL A 99 9.51 4.35 -10.80
C VAL A 99 8.62 4.13 -12.02
N ALA A 100 7.59 3.30 -11.87
CA ALA A 100 6.53 3.12 -12.85
C ALA A 100 5.16 3.15 -12.14
N GLY A 101 4.08 3.22 -12.92
CA GLY A 101 2.76 3.10 -12.33
C GLY A 101 1.64 2.95 -13.36
N HIS A 102 0.50 2.47 -12.88
CA HIS A 102 -0.69 2.16 -13.65
C HIS A 102 -1.95 2.61 -12.90
N HIS A 103 -3.01 2.96 -13.63
CA HIS A 103 -4.29 3.34 -13.04
C HIS A 103 -4.93 2.19 -12.25
N GLY A 104 -5.80 2.53 -11.29
CA GLY A 104 -6.45 1.56 -10.40
C GLY A 104 -7.77 0.94 -10.93
N PHE A 105 -8.22 1.30 -12.12
CA PHE A 105 -9.54 0.89 -12.65
C PHE A 105 -9.60 -0.53 -13.25
N ALA A 106 -8.57 -1.34 -13.10
CA ALA A 106 -8.57 -2.72 -13.58
C ALA A 106 -9.47 -3.62 -12.73
N SER A 107 -10.05 -4.65 -13.36
CA SER A 107 -10.75 -5.72 -12.64
C SER A 107 -9.77 -6.46 -11.72
N LEU A 108 -10.27 -7.05 -10.64
CA LEU A 108 -9.44 -7.91 -9.77
C LEU A 108 -8.89 -9.11 -10.55
N ASP A 109 -9.63 -9.63 -11.53
CA ASP A 109 -9.20 -10.79 -12.33
C ASP A 109 -8.41 -10.39 -13.59
N ASP A 110 -8.12 -9.10 -13.79
CA ASP A 110 -7.38 -8.62 -14.95
C ASP A 110 -5.87 -8.84 -14.77
N MET A 111 -5.39 -9.93 -15.36
CA MET A 111 -3.98 -10.30 -15.30
C MET A 111 -3.07 -9.40 -16.13
N ASN A 112 -3.57 -8.54 -17.03
CA ASN A 112 -2.70 -7.69 -17.85
C ASN A 112 -1.88 -6.73 -16.98
N VAL A 113 -2.53 -6.08 -16.01
CA VAL A 113 -1.85 -5.18 -15.07
C VAL A 113 -0.90 -5.96 -14.17
N VAL A 114 -1.28 -7.16 -13.75
CA VAL A 114 -0.43 -8.02 -12.92
C VAL A 114 0.83 -8.42 -13.68
N ASP A 115 0.71 -8.82 -14.94
CA ASP A 115 1.83 -9.21 -15.79
C ASP A 115 2.73 -8.03 -16.14
N GLU A 116 2.18 -6.83 -16.33
CA GLU A 116 2.96 -5.59 -16.43
C GLU A 116 3.81 -5.35 -15.17
N ILE A 117 3.18 -5.43 -13.99
CA ILE A 117 3.88 -5.24 -12.71
C ILE A 117 4.94 -6.34 -12.52
N ARG A 118 4.65 -7.59 -12.88
CA ARG A 118 5.61 -8.70 -12.80
C ARG A 118 6.80 -8.48 -13.72
N ALA A 119 6.57 -8.06 -14.97
CA ALA A 119 7.63 -7.71 -15.91
C ALA A 119 8.47 -6.52 -15.40
N PHE A 120 7.84 -5.58 -14.69
CA PHE A 120 8.53 -4.50 -14.01
C PHE A 120 9.37 -4.99 -12.81
N ASN A 121 9.08 -6.15 -12.21
CA ASN A 121 9.85 -6.73 -11.10
C ASN A 121 10.11 -5.74 -9.93
N PRO A 122 9.05 -5.22 -9.28
CA PRO A 122 9.18 -4.20 -8.23
C PRO A 122 9.69 -4.75 -6.91
N ASP A 123 10.47 -3.94 -6.19
CA ASP A 123 10.77 -4.13 -4.78
C ASP A 123 9.64 -3.59 -3.89
N PHE A 124 8.98 -2.51 -4.34
CA PHE A 124 7.85 -1.88 -3.63
C PHE A 124 6.65 -1.69 -4.56
N ILE A 125 5.45 -2.05 -4.09
CA ILE A 125 4.18 -1.72 -4.74
C ILE A 125 3.32 -0.93 -3.75
N PHE A 126 2.94 0.30 -4.14
CA PHE A 126 2.00 1.13 -3.39
C PHE A 126 0.65 1.14 -4.08
N VAL A 127 -0.38 0.62 -3.42
CA VAL A 127 -1.72 0.46 -3.98
C VAL A 127 -2.66 1.53 -3.43
N GLY A 128 -3.03 2.47 -4.29
CA GLY A 128 -3.93 3.59 -4.01
C GLY A 128 -5.30 3.45 -4.68
N MET A 129 -5.99 2.34 -4.40
CA MET A 129 -7.33 2.04 -4.93
C MET A 129 -8.45 2.30 -3.91
N GLY A 130 -8.08 2.69 -2.68
CA GLY A 130 -8.99 2.77 -1.54
C GLY A 130 -9.33 1.40 -0.95
N TYR A 131 -9.83 1.40 0.28
CA TYR A 131 -10.33 0.20 0.93
C TYR A 131 -11.77 -0.09 0.47
N PRO A 132 -12.20 -1.36 0.38
CA PRO A 132 -11.40 -2.58 0.64
C PRO A 132 -10.58 -3.06 -0.57
N LYS A 133 -10.67 -2.37 -1.72
CA LYS A 133 -10.14 -2.84 -3.00
C LYS A 133 -8.63 -3.02 -3.00
N GLN A 134 -7.88 -2.14 -2.35
CA GLN A 134 -6.42 -2.21 -2.32
C GLN A 134 -5.92 -3.46 -1.57
N GLU A 135 -6.49 -3.80 -0.41
CA GLU A 135 -6.11 -5.00 0.33
C GLU A 135 -6.58 -6.27 -0.40
N GLN A 136 -7.77 -6.23 -1.03
CA GLN A 136 -8.25 -7.31 -1.89
C GLN A 136 -7.29 -7.59 -3.06
N TRP A 137 -6.86 -6.53 -3.76
CA TRP A 137 -5.92 -6.66 -4.86
C TRP A 137 -4.58 -7.25 -4.41
N ILE A 138 -4.02 -6.73 -3.31
CA ILE A 138 -2.76 -7.23 -2.77
C ILE A 138 -2.90 -8.70 -2.37
N GLN A 139 -3.93 -9.06 -1.60
CA GLN A 139 -4.08 -10.43 -1.12
C GLN A 139 -4.31 -11.42 -2.26
N HIS A 140 -5.06 -11.03 -3.30
CA HIS A 140 -5.32 -11.88 -4.46
C HIS A 140 -4.06 -12.14 -5.29
N HIS A 141 -3.18 -11.14 -5.45
CA HIS A 141 -2.03 -11.21 -6.37
C HIS A 141 -0.66 -11.39 -5.70
N ARG A 142 -0.53 -11.23 -4.37
CA ARG A 142 0.77 -11.29 -3.65
C ARG A 142 1.57 -12.57 -3.89
N GLN A 143 0.92 -13.64 -4.33
CA GLN A 143 1.60 -14.89 -4.69
C GLN A 143 2.55 -14.74 -5.88
N TYR A 144 2.31 -13.79 -6.78
CA TYR A 144 3.14 -13.54 -7.96
C TYR A 144 4.38 -12.67 -7.69
N PHE A 145 4.52 -12.14 -6.48
CA PHE A 145 5.53 -11.16 -6.10
C PHE A 145 6.38 -11.67 -4.94
N GLU A 146 7.43 -12.44 -5.22
CA GLU A 146 8.17 -13.20 -4.18
C GLU A 146 9.05 -12.35 -3.26
N HIS A 147 9.57 -11.22 -3.75
CA HIS A 147 10.50 -10.34 -3.00
C HIS A 147 9.92 -8.94 -2.72
N THR A 148 8.69 -8.67 -3.14
CA THR A 148 8.11 -7.33 -3.10
C THR A 148 7.45 -7.01 -1.76
N CYS A 149 7.58 -5.77 -1.30
CA CYS A 149 6.77 -5.18 -0.24
C CYS A 149 5.57 -4.46 -0.86
N MET A 150 4.36 -4.87 -0.47
CA MET A 150 3.09 -4.37 -0.97
C MET A 150 2.34 -3.67 0.15
N MET A 151 1.90 -2.44 -0.10
CA MET A 151 1.23 -1.62 0.91
C MET A 151 0.06 -0.87 0.30
N GLY A 152 -1.11 -0.99 0.96
CA GLY A 152 -2.23 -0.11 0.69
C GLY A 152 -1.95 1.29 1.23
N VAL A 153 -2.01 2.32 0.38
CA VAL A 153 -1.71 3.72 0.77
C VAL A 153 -2.94 4.61 0.79
N GLY A 154 -4.09 4.12 0.32
CA GLY A 154 -5.33 4.89 0.20
C GLY A 154 -5.33 5.83 -1.00
N GLY A 155 -6.14 6.90 -0.94
CA GLY A 155 -6.25 7.88 -2.02
C GLY A 155 -5.09 8.86 -2.28
N PRO A 156 -4.06 9.06 -1.42
CA PRO A 156 -3.01 10.05 -1.68
C PRO A 156 -1.96 9.49 -2.63
N LEU A 157 -2.32 9.37 -3.91
CA LEU A 157 -1.37 9.45 -5.02
C LEU A 157 -1.34 10.88 -5.61
N GLU A 158 -1.91 11.86 -4.89
CA GLU A 158 -1.92 13.30 -5.22
C GLU A 158 -0.76 14.07 -4.56
#